data_AF-B0WQ97-F1
#
_entry.id   AF-B0WQ97-F1
#
_cell.length_a   1.000
_cell.length_b   1.000
_cell.length_c   1.000
_cell.angle_alpha   90.00
_cell.angle_beta   90.00
_cell.angle_gamma   90.00
#
_symmetry.space_group_name_H-M   'P 1'
#
loop_
_entity.id
_entity.type
_entity.pdbx_description
1 polymer ?
#
loop_
_entity_poly.entity_id
_entity_poly.type
_entity_poly.pdbx_seq_one_letter_code
_entity_poly.pdbx_strand_id
1 'polypeptide(L)'
;MDTSVFQVSAVEIKDEPESDEEAFEAMEFVEIDGIQLVDQIKTECDKEAEECSEDVILYLETKLKEIAQNNAQEGFQLQISDREYLALSVRKIFFMARLTKLVQGYCSKSLRLYKVCDGCGFKAIQEKDMDKHFEGCPNESYHHALGTFVAVAKYLQCGTCCYRSSVRYNILRHQKKLGHVGIKKVVEGSSTVEESLEINSQEIIKSLQTKLEQEAKKGRKDFLLRISKEELAAISETKFSIITRLSNTVRSHCDKDVKHYQVCDGCAFKASRADDMKQHFESRSCFSYYDAIGTCPKRNRRAALLQCNNCDFKTDQSGNMRRHLASKRANVHQKYQNGSLHRYISCRVLTAAYNAIEHQKSSHPDVLQVLHRSSKLGTDYDVPVDELGTMNCEDCGKVFNQYYYMTRHIANGCPVLRKRKTEENARGKRKYQRRAREVGKATEIEAEPVERC
;
A
#
# COMPACT_ATOMS: atom_id res chain seq x y z
N MET A 1 59.13 1.05 34.37
CA MET A 1 58.57 1.84 33.24
C MET A 1 57.74 0.84 32.46
N ASP A 2 56.51 0.66 32.90
CA ASP A 2 55.79 -0.57 32.65
C ASP A 2 54.69 -0.25 31.64
N THR A 3 54.95 -0.64 30.38
CA THR A 3 54.00 -0.49 29.28
C THR A 3 52.88 -1.52 29.43
N SER A 4 51.81 -1.13 30.12
CA SER A 4 50.58 -1.90 30.24
C SER A 4 49.91 -2.03 28.87
N VAL A 5 49.95 -3.25 28.30
CA VAL A 5 49.24 -3.57 27.06
C VAL A 5 47.74 -3.67 27.35
N PHE A 6 46.99 -2.64 27.00
CA PHE A 6 45.53 -2.70 27.01
C PHE A 6 45.04 -3.65 25.92
N GLN A 7 44.51 -4.81 26.32
CA GLN A 7 43.75 -5.67 25.41
C GLN A 7 42.38 -5.03 25.15
N VAL A 8 42.18 -4.53 23.92
CA VAL A 8 40.85 -4.11 23.46
C VAL A 8 40.07 -5.36 23.04
N SER A 9 39.17 -5.82 23.91
CA SER A 9 38.25 -6.92 23.61
C SER A 9 37.30 -6.52 22.47
N ALA A 10 37.36 -7.25 21.35
CA ALA A 10 36.39 -7.08 20.26
C ALA A 10 35.01 -7.59 20.71
N VAL A 11 34.11 -6.68 21.04
CA VAL A 11 32.72 -7.01 21.41
C VAL A 11 31.91 -7.26 20.14
N GLU A 12 31.42 -8.50 19.95
CA GLU A 12 30.53 -8.83 18.85
C GLU A 12 29.16 -8.12 19.01
N ILE A 13 28.67 -7.53 17.92
CA ILE A 13 27.44 -6.73 17.92
C ILE A 13 26.21 -7.65 17.85
N LYS A 14 25.29 -7.52 18.83
CA LYS A 14 23.96 -8.16 18.78
C LYS A 14 23.02 -7.40 17.83
N ASP A 15 23.00 -7.85 16.58
CA ASP A 15 22.41 -7.14 15.43
C ASP A 15 20.87 -7.33 15.25
N GLU A 16 20.20 -8.13 16.12
CA GLU A 16 18.78 -8.50 16.00
C GLU A 16 18.09 -8.65 17.39
N PRO A 17 16.80 -8.30 17.53
CA PRO A 17 16.01 -8.57 18.74
C PRO A 17 15.81 -10.08 18.97
N GLU A 18 15.75 -10.48 20.25
CA GLU A 18 15.69 -11.89 20.66
C GLU A 18 14.24 -12.40 20.83
N SER A 19 13.28 -11.51 21.12
CA SER A 19 11.85 -11.85 21.25
C SER A 19 10.95 -11.34 20.13
N ASP A 20 9.74 -11.90 20.00
CA ASP A 20 8.71 -11.41 19.08
C ASP A 20 8.03 -10.12 19.59
N GLU A 21 8.13 -9.79 20.89
CA GLU A 21 7.63 -8.52 21.46
C GLU A 21 8.60 -7.37 21.16
N GLU A 22 9.91 -7.55 21.38
CA GLU A 22 10.94 -6.57 20.98
C GLU A 22 10.88 -6.27 19.47
N ALA A 23 10.52 -7.26 18.65
CA ALA A 23 10.37 -7.09 17.21
C ALA A 23 9.11 -6.30 16.80
N PHE A 24 8.07 -6.26 17.65
CA PHE A 24 6.90 -5.39 17.48
C PHE A 24 7.16 -3.98 17.99
N GLU A 25 7.72 -3.84 19.20
CA GLU A 25 8.10 -2.54 19.78
C GLU A 25 9.08 -1.79 18.86
N ALA A 26 10.08 -2.48 18.30
CA ALA A 26 11.04 -1.90 17.35
C ALA A 26 10.46 -1.54 15.97
N MET A 27 9.16 -1.81 15.71
CA MET A 27 8.42 -1.25 14.57
C MET A 27 7.47 -0.12 14.98
N GLU A 28 6.92 -0.17 16.20
CA GLU A 28 5.94 0.81 16.70
C GLU A 28 6.60 2.09 17.23
N PHE A 29 7.75 1.99 17.91
CA PHE A 29 8.52 3.17 18.39
C PHE A 29 9.08 4.04 17.26
N VAL A 30 9.27 3.51 16.06
CA VAL A 30 9.90 4.22 14.93
C VAL A 30 9.09 5.43 14.46
N GLU A 31 7.78 5.49 14.78
CA GLU A 31 6.95 6.67 14.53
C GLU A 31 6.93 7.68 15.70
N ILE A 32 7.27 7.27 16.92
CA ILE A 32 7.05 8.09 18.14
C ILE A 32 8.16 9.12 18.37
N ASP A 33 9.43 8.70 18.34
CA ASP A 33 10.56 9.59 18.68
C ASP A 33 10.74 10.71 17.65
N GLY A 34 10.33 10.47 16.40
CA GLY A 34 10.27 11.50 15.36
C GLY A 34 9.25 12.61 15.66
N ILE A 35 8.14 12.31 16.33
CA ILE A 35 7.05 13.28 16.55
C ILE A 35 7.47 14.37 17.54
N GLN A 36 8.10 14.03 18.66
CA GLN A 36 8.47 15.03 19.67
C GLN A 36 9.50 16.05 19.14
N LEU A 37 10.44 15.59 18.32
CA LEU A 37 11.47 16.45 17.72
C LEU A 37 10.90 17.26 16.54
N VAL A 38 9.99 16.69 15.74
CA VAL A 38 9.28 17.42 14.68
C VAL A 38 8.33 18.48 15.23
N ASP A 39 7.64 18.21 16.35
CA ASP A 39 6.70 19.17 16.95
C ASP A 39 7.40 20.39 17.57
N GLN A 40 8.69 20.31 17.94
CA GLN A 40 9.52 21.48 18.28
C GLN A 40 9.89 22.33 17.05
N ILE A 41 10.05 21.71 15.87
CA ILE A 41 10.46 22.39 14.63
C ILE A 41 9.26 23.02 13.89
N LYS A 42 8.09 22.37 13.95
CA LYS A 42 6.82 22.84 13.36
C LYS A 42 6.40 24.24 13.80
N THR A 43 6.80 24.68 14.99
CA THR A 43 6.32 25.94 15.56
C THR A 43 6.75 27.17 14.77
N GLU A 44 7.81 27.10 13.95
CA GLU A 44 8.32 28.27 13.21
C GLU A 44 8.74 28.04 11.74
N CYS A 45 8.81 26.80 11.22
CA CYS A 45 9.62 26.52 10.00
C CYS A 45 8.94 25.79 8.80
N ASP A 46 7.61 25.64 8.79
CA ASP A 46 6.81 24.76 7.88
C ASP A 46 6.88 25.01 6.34
N LYS A 47 7.84 25.79 5.82
CA LYS A 47 8.09 25.93 4.37
C LYS A 47 9.57 25.97 4.01
N GLU A 48 10.33 26.86 4.63
CA GLU A 48 11.77 27.01 4.37
C GLU A 48 12.54 25.73 4.74
N ALA A 49 12.05 24.96 5.72
CA ALA A 49 12.59 23.64 6.05
C ALA A 49 12.33 22.55 4.98
N GLU A 50 11.24 22.63 4.19
CA GLU A 50 11.01 21.65 3.12
C GLU A 50 11.92 21.91 1.92
N GLU A 51 12.09 23.16 1.48
CA GLU A 51 13.00 23.53 0.39
C GLU A 51 14.46 23.23 0.77
N CYS A 52 14.85 23.52 2.01
CA CYS A 52 16.16 23.11 2.56
C CYS A 52 16.42 21.58 2.51
N SER A 53 15.38 20.74 2.49
CA SER A 53 15.57 19.29 2.65
C SER A 53 16.16 18.61 1.41
N GLU A 54 15.71 18.94 0.19
CA GLU A 54 16.25 18.31 -1.03
C GLU A 54 17.69 18.75 -1.32
N ASP A 55 18.09 19.99 -1.03
CA ASP A 55 19.48 20.45 -1.18
C ASP A 55 20.44 19.66 -0.28
N VAL A 56 20.03 19.38 0.97
CA VAL A 56 20.79 18.54 1.90
C VAL A 56 20.88 17.09 1.40
N ILE A 57 19.83 16.55 0.80
CA ILE A 57 19.85 15.22 0.18
C ILE A 57 20.73 15.18 -1.07
N LEU A 58 20.73 16.22 -1.92
CA LEU A 58 21.60 16.33 -3.11
C LEU A 58 23.08 16.44 -2.73
N TYR A 59 23.39 17.16 -1.64
CA TYR A 59 24.73 17.17 -1.04
C TYR A 59 25.15 15.78 -0.57
N LEU A 60 24.29 15.07 0.18
CA LEU A 60 24.54 13.70 0.63
C LEU A 60 24.69 12.71 -0.54
N GLU A 61 23.87 12.80 -1.60
CA GLU A 61 24.01 11.97 -2.80
C GLU A 61 25.37 12.15 -3.47
N THR A 62 25.85 13.40 -3.57
CA THR A 62 27.15 13.73 -4.17
C THR A 62 28.29 13.17 -3.33
N LYS A 63 28.28 13.43 -2.02
CA LYS A 63 29.28 12.97 -1.05
C LYS A 63 29.35 11.43 -0.95
N LEU A 64 28.19 10.76 -0.92
CA LEU A 64 28.10 9.29 -0.94
C LEU A 64 28.57 8.69 -2.26
N LYS A 65 28.31 9.34 -3.39
CA LYS A 65 28.79 8.90 -4.71
C LYS A 65 30.32 8.92 -4.76
N GLU A 66 30.95 10.02 -4.35
CA GLU A 66 32.42 10.15 -4.31
C GLU A 66 33.05 9.10 -3.39
N ILE A 67 32.51 8.93 -2.18
CA ILE A 67 33.01 7.94 -1.21
C ILE A 67 32.81 6.51 -1.73
N ALA A 68 31.65 6.18 -2.32
CA ALA A 68 31.37 4.83 -2.83
C ALA A 68 32.16 4.47 -4.10
N GLN A 69 32.50 5.47 -4.93
CA GLN A 69 33.41 5.29 -6.07
C GLN A 69 34.84 5.00 -5.62
N ASN A 70 35.33 5.72 -4.59
CA ASN A 70 36.70 5.54 -4.08
C ASN A 70 36.86 4.28 -3.19
N ASN A 71 35.80 3.86 -2.50
CA ASN A 71 35.84 2.78 -1.49
C ASN A 71 34.96 1.57 -1.87
N ALA A 72 35.02 1.14 -3.13
CA ALA A 72 34.14 0.07 -3.62
C ALA A 72 34.30 -1.25 -2.84
N GLN A 73 35.54 -1.63 -2.47
CA GLN A 73 35.82 -2.91 -1.80
C GLN A 73 35.65 -2.85 -0.27
N GLU A 74 36.00 -1.77 0.41
CA GLU A 74 35.94 -1.66 1.88
C GLU A 74 34.59 -1.13 2.40
N GLY A 75 34.34 -1.28 3.71
CA GLY A 75 33.17 -0.70 4.36
C GLY A 75 33.45 0.76 4.75
N PHE A 76 32.67 1.71 4.25
CA PHE A 76 32.83 3.12 4.56
C PHE A 76 31.77 3.63 5.56
N GLN A 77 32.14 4.67 6.31
CA GLN A 77 31.26 5.44 7.19
C GLN A 77 31.39 6.94 6.86
N LEU A 78 30.26 7.59 6.61
CA LEU A 78 30.14 9.03 6.43
C LEU A 78 29.49 9.62 7.68
N GLN A 79 30.24 10.39 8.48
CA GLN A 79 29.65 11.22 9.53
C GLN A 79 28.75 12.29 8.90
N ILE A 80 27.60 12.52 9.52
CA ILE A 80 26.63 13.55 9.11
C ILE A 80 26.30 14.46 10.31
N SER A 81 25.98 15.72 10.02
CA SER A 81 25.48 16.68 11.01
C SER A 81 24.04 16.38 11.43
N ASP A 82 23.59 16.96 12.54
CA ASP A 82 22.21 16.79 12.99
C ASP A 82 21.18 17.44 12.05
N ARG A 83 21.60 18.45 11.26
CA ARG A 83 20.78 19.01 10.16
C ARG A 83 20.59 18.00 9.04
N GLU A 84 21.64 17.26 8.67
CA GLU A 84 21.55 16.14 7.71
C GLU A 84 20.71 14.98 8.28
N TYR A 85 20.86 14.66 9.57
CA TYR A 85 20.04 13.66 10.26
C TYR A 85 18.55 14.03 10.29
N LEU A 86 18.21 15.29 10.58
CA LEU A 86 16.83 15.80 10.58
C LEU A 86 16.22 15.82 9.17
N ALA A 87 16.95 16.27 8.15
CA ALA A 87 16.49 16.22 6.77
C ALA A 87 16.21 14.76 6.31
N LEU A 88 17.02 13.81 6.78
CA LEU A 88 16.77 12.39 6.58
C LEU A 88 15.57 11.90 7.39
N SER A 89 15.40 12.27 8.66
CA SER A 89 14.37 11.71 9.55
C SER A 89 12.95 12.03 9.08
N VAL A 90 12.68 13.28 8.67
CA VAL A 90 11.35 13.75 8.24
C VAL A 90 10.77 12.94 7.06
N ARG A 91 11.61 12.38 6.18
CA ARG A 91 11.18 11.51 5.06
C ARG A 91 12.01 10.21 4.98
N LYS A 92 12.38 9.65 6.14
CA LYS A 92 13.35 8.54 6.34
C LYS A 92 13.22 7.40 5.34
N ILE A 93 12.01 6.88 5.15
CA ILE A 93 11.74 5.73 4.27
C ILE A 93 12.08 6.05 2.80
N PHE A 94 11.76 7.26 2.33
CA PHE A 94 11.97 7.65 0.94
C PHE A 94 13.45 7.98 0.65
N PHE A 95 14.06 8.85 1.47
CA PHE A 95 15.44 9.25 1.26
C PHE A 95 16.43 8.13 1.53
N MET A 96 16.28 7.32 2.58
CA MET A 96 17.18 6.18 2.80
C MET A 96 17.08 5.14 1.67
N ALA A 97 15.92 4.94 1.06
CA ALA A 97 15.78 4.07 -0.11
C ALA A 97 16.48 4.64 -1.35
N ARG A 98 16.38 5.96 -1.59
CA ARG A 98 17.08 6.68 -2.67
C ARG A 98 18.61 6.58 -2.50
N LEU A 99 19.13 6.93 -1.31
CA LEU A 99 20.57 6.86 -1.00
C LEU A 99 21.11 5.42 -1.01
N THR A 100 20.36 4.46 -0.45
CA THR A 100 20.76 3.03 -0.48
C THR A 100 20.89 2.52 -1.91
N LYS A 101 19.92 2.84 -2.78
CA LYS A 101 19.96 2.43 -4.19
C LYS A 101 21.14 3.06 -4.96
N LEU A 102 21.51 4.31 -4.64
CA LEU A 102 22.69 4.97 -5.19
C LEU A 102 23.96 4.20 -4.79
N VAL A 103 24.14 3.92 -3.50
CA VAL A 103 25.36 3.26 -2.97
C VAL A 103 25.47 1.80 -3.43
N GLN A 104 24.35 1.06 -3.43
CA GLN A 104 24.28 -0.29 -4.02
C GLN A 104 24.77 -0.33 -5.48
N GLY A 105 24.51 0.74 -6.25
CA GLY A 105 24.94 0.86 -7.64
C GLY A 105 26.46 1.00 -7.87
N TYR A 106 27.24 1.30 -6.82
CA TYR A 106 28.70 1.41 -6.91
C TYR A 106 29.44 0.26 -6.21
N CYS A 107 28.94 -0.23 -5.08
CA CYS A 107 29.69 -1.16 -4.22
C CYS A 107 28.88 -2.38 -3.72
N SER A 108 27.66 -2.60 -4.24
CA SER A 108 26.74 -3.69 -3.87
C SER A 108 26.36 -3.78 -2.37
N LYS A 109 26.83 -2.84 -1.53
CA LYS A 109 26.50 -2.74 -0.10
C LYS A 109 25.25 -1.90 0.09
N SER A 110 24.52 -2.18 1.17
CA SER A 110 23.37 -1.36 1.56
C SER A 110 23.82 -0.26 2.51
N LEU A 111 23.07 0.84 2.57
CA LEU A 111 23.35 1.98 3.44
C LEU A 111 22.44 1.92 4.66
N ARG A 112 22.99 2.20 5.85
CA ARG A 112 22.25 2.25 7.11
C ARG A 112 22.68 3.48 7.91
N LEU A 113 21.72 4.07 8.61
CA LEU A 113 21.94 5.17 9.52
C LEU A 113 22.27 4.61 10.90
N TYR A 114 23.35 5.09 11.50
CA TYR A 114 23.87 4.69 12.80
C TYR A 114 24.01 5.90 13.72
N LYS A 115 23.91 5.65 15.02
CA LYS A 115 24.49 6.48 16.07
C LYS A 115 25.86 5.89 16.42
N VAL A 116 26.88 6.72 16.60
CA VAL A 116 28.26 6.28 16.82
C VAL A 116 28.86 7.01 18.01
N CYS A 117 29.24 6.28 19.06
CA CYS A 117 29.85 6.83 20.27
C CYS A 117 31.21 7.46 19.95
N ASP A 118 31.41 8.73 20.34
CA ASP A 118 32.65 9.45 20.04
C ASP A 118 33.85 8.93 20.85
N GLY A 119 33.59 8.32 22.01
CA GLY A 119 34.64 7.83 22.91
C GLY A 119 35.31 6.53 22.46
N CYS A 120 34.60 5.66 21.73
CA CYS A 120 35.11 4.33 21.35
C CYS A 120 34.70 3.83 19.95
N GLY A 121 33.87 4.57 19.21
CA GLY A 121 33.42 4.16 17.87
C GLY A 121 32.38 3.02 17.85
N PHE A 122 31.81 2.64 18.99
CA PHE A 122 30.67 1.72 19.07
C PHE A 122 29.48 2.26 18.25
N LYS A 123 28.76 1.38 17.56
CA LYS A 123 27.74 1.74 16.57
C LYS A 123 26.39 1.10 16.91
N ALA A 124 25.39 1.93 17.14
CA ALA A 124 24.01 1.52 17.42
C ALA A 124 23.06 1.94 16.29
N ILE A 125 21.90 1.29 16.22
CA ILE A 125 20.83 1.61 15.25
C ILE A 125 19.63 2.26 15.97
N GLN A 126 19.37 1.87 17.22
CA GLN A 126 18.30 2.39 18.09
C GLN A 126 18.92 3.19 19.25
N GLU A 127 18.14 4.12 19.83
CA GLU A 127 18.51 4.90 21.03
C GLU A 127 18.96 3.96 22.17
N LYS A 128 18.07 3.04 22.55
CA LYS A 128 18.24 2.07 23.65
C LYS A 128 19.51 1.22 23.60
N ASP A 129 20.08 1.02 22.41
CA ASP A 129 21.28 0.21 22.20
C ASP A 129 22.55 1.06 22.41
N MET A 130 22.46 2.39 22.24
CA MET A 130 23.47 3.36 22.64
C MET A 130 23.35 3.72 24.13
N ASP A 131 22.13 3.83 24.66
CA ASP A 131 21.91 4.12 26.09
C ASP A 131 22.54 3.03 26.98
N LYS A 132 22.28 1.75 26.67
CA LYS A 132 22.93 0.58 27.29
C LYS A 132 24.44 0.54 27.08
N HIS A 133 24.96 1.20 26.05
CA HIS A 133 26.40 1.32 25.84
C HIS A 133 27.01 2.38 26.77
N PHE A 134 26.31 3.50 26.99
CA PHE A 134 26.73 4.53 27.93
C PHE A 134 26.73 4.07 29.40
N GLU A 135 25.88 3.11 29.78
CA GLU A 135 25.99 2.40 31.08
C GLU A 135 27.40 1.83 31.36
N GLY A 136 28.18 1.55 30.30
CA GLY A 136 29.56 1.05 30.38
C GLY A 136 30.62 1.92 29.70
N CYS A 137 30.29 3.14 29.22
CA CYS A 137 31.22 3.99 28.47
C CYS A 137 31.41 5.35 29.16
N PRO A 138 32.65 5.80 29.45
CA PRO A 138 32.90 7.06 30.15
C PRO A 138 32.72 8.32 29.29
N ASN A 139 32.19 8.20 28.06
CA ASN A 139 31.81 9.33 27.22
C ASN A 139 30.38 9.15 26.73
N GLU A 140 29.50 10.08 27.11
CA GLU A 140 28.05 10.05 26.86
C GLU A 140 27.66 10.72 25.53
N SER A 141 28.63 11.04 24.66
CA SER A 141 28.40 11.69 23.37
C SER A 141 28.43 10.70 22.18
N TYR A 142 27.53 10.94 21.22
CA TYR A 142 27.52 10.24 19.93
C TYR A 142 27.25 11.20 18.78
N HIS A 143 27.72 10.84 17.58
CA HIS A 143 27.37 11.49 16.33
C HIS A 143 26.50 10.59 15.43
N HIS A 144 25.82 11.20 14.48
CA HIS A 144 25.06 10.51 13.44
C HIS A 144 25.96 10.15 12.24
N ALA A 145 25.80 8.94 11.69
CA ALA A 145 26.60 8.50 10.53
C ALA A 145 25.84 7.57 9.57
N LEU A 146 26.08 7.75 8.27
CA LEU A 146 25.67 6.84 7.20
C LEU A 146 26.79 5.82 6.94
N GLY A 147 26.59 4.59 7.39
CA GLY A 147 27.53 3.49 7.20
C GLY A 147 27.06 2.52 6.12
N THR A 148 27.99 2.01 5.30
CA THR A 148 27.70 0.84 4.48
C THR A 148 27.79 -0.43 5.31
N PHE A 149 26.88 -1.36 5.02
CA PHE A 149 26.94 -2.72 5.53
C PHE A 149 26.79 -3.71 4.37
N VAL A 150 27.52 -4.82 4.46
CA VAL A 150 27.20 -5.99 3.63
C VAL A 150 25.82 -6.45 4.09
N ALA A 151 24.83 -6.28 3.24
CA ALA A 151 23.50 -6.84 3.48
C ALA A 151 23.58 -8.36 3.28
N VAL A 152 24.08 -9.06 4.30
CA VAL A 152 24.00 -10.51 4.39
C VAL A 152 22.53 -10.86 4.21
N ALA A 153 22.19 -11.46 3.08
CA ALA A 153 20.82 -11.81 2.73
C ALA A 153 20.42 -12.99 3.60
N LYS A 154 20.01 -12.67 4.84
CA LYS A 154 19.47 -13.61 5.83
C LYS A 154 18.11 -14.08 5.36
N TYR A 155 18.10 -14.94 4.34
CA TYR A 155 16.92 -15.70 3.96
C TYR A 155 16.60 -16.61 5.14
N LEU A 156 15.57 -16.22 5.87
CA LEU A 156 14.95 -17.12 6.81
C LEU A 156 14.36 -18.26 5.97
N GLN A 157 14.48 -19.50 6.44
CA GLN A 157 13.85 -20.66 5.83
C GLN A 157 12.97 -21.36 6.87
N CYS A 158 11.82 -21.85 6.44
CA CYS A 158 10.96 -22.68 7.28
C CYS A 158 11.72 -23.93 7.75
N GLY A 159 11.69 -24.24 9.04
CA GLY A 159 12.37 -25.42 9.60
C GLY A 159 11.87 -26.75 9.01
N THR A 160 10.57 -26.79 8.68
CA THR A 160 9.85 -27.97 8.14
C THR A 160 9.90 -28.10 6.62
N CYS A 161 10.25 -27.07 5.83
CA CYS A 161 10.19 -27.15 4.36
C CYS A 161 11.08 -26.11 3.64
N CYS A 162 11.18 -26.21 2.30
CA CYS A 162 12.04 -25.33 1.49
C CYS A 162 11.51 -23.89 1.27
N TYR A 163 10.50 -23.43 2.00
CA TYR A 163 10.02 -22.04 1.87
C TYR A 163 11.01 -21.06 2.50
N ARG A 164 11.66 -20.24 1.66
CA ARG A 164 12.55 -19.14 2.03
C ARG A 164 11.81 -17.78 1.98
N SER A 165 12.16 -16.84 2.86
CA SER A 165 11.77 -15.43 2.77
C SER A 165 12.72 -14.55 3.59
N SER A 166 13.02 -13.36 3.09
CA SER A 166 13.82 -12.34 3.79
C SER A 166 13.05 -11.60 4.91
N VAL A 167 11.79 -11.97 5.19
CA VAL A 167 10.93 -11.29 6.17
C VAL A 167 10.32 -12.31 7.14
N ARG A 168 10.64 -12.19 8.45
CA ARG A 168 10.17 -13.09 9.53
C ARG A 168 8.65 -13.29 9.51
N TYR A 169 7.89 -12.20 9.37
CA TYR A 169 6.42 -12.23 9.27
C TYR A 169 5.88 -13.16 8.18
N ASN A 170 6.51 -13.20 7.00
CA ASN A 170 6.06 -14.08 5.91
C ASN A 170 6.24 -15.56 6.25
N ILE A 171 7.28 -15.92 7.02
CA ILE A 171 7.51 -17.30 7.45
C ILE A 171 6.58 -17.68 8.59
N LEU A 172 6.37 -16.80 9.58
CA LEU A 172 5.36 -17.01 10.64
C LEU A 172 3.95 -17.22 10.03
N ARG A 173 3.61 -16.44 9.00
CA ARG A 173 2.35 -16.57 8.26
C ARG A 173 2.27 -17.85 7.43
N HIS A 174 3.36 -18.28 6.80
CA HIS A 174 3.46 -19.56 6.08
C HIS A 174 3.31 -20.75 7.04
N GLN A 175 4.04 -20.73 8.15
CA GLN A 175 3.98 -21.72 9.23
C GLN A 175 2.56 -21.87 9.76
N LYS A 176 1.91 -20.77 10.16
CA LYS A 176 0.53 -20.76 10.64
C LYS A 176 -0.49 -21.26 9.60
N LYS A 177 -0.20 -21.15 8.30
CA LYS A 177 -1.07 -21.67 7.23
C LYS A 177 -0.94 -23.20 7.04
N LEU A 178 0.24 -23.77 7.29
CA LEU A 178 0.55 -25.18 6.98
C LEU A 178 0.82 -26.06 8.21
N GLY A 179 0.81 -25.51 9.42
CA GLY A 179 1.17 -26.24 10.65
C GLY A 179 2.67 -26.49 10.80
N HIS A 180 3.52 -25.76 10.06
CA HIS A 180 4.97 -25.90 10.14
C HIS A 180 5.57 -25.15 11.35
N VAL A 181 6.77 -25.54 11.77
CA VAL A 181 7.47 -24.97 12.95
C VAL A 181 8.96 -24.75 12.68
N GLY A 182 9.59 -23.90 13.52
CA GLY A 182 11.01 -23.58 13.46
C GLY A 182 11.41 -22.65 12.31
N ILE A 183 12.39 -21.79 12.53
CA ILE A 183 12.98 -20.93 11.49
C ILE A 183 14.49 -21.18 11.48
N LYS A 184 15.03 -21.54 10.32
CA LYS A 184 16.47 -21.65 10.08
C LYS A 184 16.94 -20.32 9.48
N LYS A 185 17.95 -19.68 10.08
CA LYS A 185 18.66 -18.58 9.41
C LYS A 185 19.56 -19.19 8.35
N VAL A 186 19.23 -19.04 7.07
CA VAL A 186 20.17 -19.39 5.98
C VAL A 186 21.01 -18.15 5.74
N VAL A 187 22.30 -18.27 6.00
CA VAL A 187 23.31 -17.32 5.54
C VAL A 187 23.71 -17.77 4.14
N GLU A 188 23.63 -16.86 3.16
CA GLU A 188 24.23 -17.12 1.85
C GLU A 188 25.76 -17.07 1.97
N GLY A 189 26.33 -18.24 2.25
CA GLY A 189 27.76 -18.46 2.43
C GLY A 189 28.22 -19.71 1.67
N SER A 190 29.20 -19.53 0.78
CA SER A 190 29.92 -20.60 0.06
C SER A 190 29.04 -21.64 -0.66
N SER A 191 28.26 -21.17 -1.63
CA SER A 191 27.56 -22.00 -2.61
C SER A 191 27.87 -21.48 -4.02
N THR A 192 28.91 -22.02 -4.65
CA THR A 192 29.27 -21.74 -6.07
C THR A 192 28.23 -22.27 -7.07
N VAL A 193 27.22 -23.00 -6.57
CA VAL A 193 26.10 -23.54 -7.36
C VAL A 193 24.98 -22.51 -7.51
N GLU A 194 24.63 -21.74 -6.46
CA GLU A 194 23.57 -20.72 -6.55
C GLU A 194 23.97 -19.57 -7.51
N GLU A 195 25.25 -19.17 -7.56
CA GLU A 195 25.74 -18.18 -8.54
C GLU A 195 25.54 -18.65 -10.00
N SER A 196 25.80 -19.93 -10.30
CA SER A 196 25.54 -20.51 -11.62
C SER A 196 24.05 -20.53 -12.02
N LEU A 197 23.16 -20.64 -11.04
CA LEU A 197 21.71 -20.62 -11.26
C LEU A 197 21.22 -19.21 -11.57
N GLU A 198 21.74 -18.20 -10.87
CA GLU A 198 21.44 -16.79 -11.17
C GLU A 198 21.87 -16.40 -12.59
N ILE A 199 23.08 -16.78 -13.01
CA ILE A 199 23.61 -16.49 -14.36
C ILE A 199 22.67 -17.07 -15.43
N ASN A 200 22.30 -18.35 -15.30
CA ASN A 200 21.38 -19.03 -16.22
C ASN A 200 20.01 -18.34 -16.28
N SER A 201 19.41 -18.05 -15.12
CA SER A 201 18.15 -17.30 -15.04
C SER A 201 18.24 -15.92 -15.72
N GLN A 202 19.35 -15.19 -15.55
CA GLN A 202 19.55 -13.91 -16.25
C GLN A 202 19.63 -14.05 -17.77
N GLU A 203 20.25 -15.11 -18.31
CA GLU A 203 20.31 -15.37 -19.75
C GLU A 203 18.94 -15.75 -20.32
N ILE A 204 18.19 -16.60 -19.62
CA ILE A 204 16.79 -16.94 -19.93
C ILE A 204 15.93 -15.67 -20.01
N ILE A 205 16.09 -14.75 -19.04
CA ILE A 205 15.36 -13.46 -19.00
C ILE A 205 15.76 -12.54 -20.17
N LYS A 206 17.05 -12.47 -20.55
CA LYS A 206 17.51 -11.71 -21.72
C LYS A 206 16.93 -12.30 -23.02
N SER A 207 16.91 -13.63 -23.16
CA SER A 207 16.30 -14.33 -24.29
C SER A 207 14.81 -14.03 -24.42
N LEU A 208 14.06 -14.08 -23.31
CA LEU A 208 12.65 -13.68 -23.24
C LEU A 208 12.44 -12.21 -23.64
N GLN A 209 13.29 -11.28 -23.19
CA GLN A 209 13.23 -9.87 -23.57
C GLN A 209 13.36 -9.72 -25.10
N THR A 210 14.37 -10.34 -25.71
CA THR A 210 14.58 -10.32 -27.17
C THR A 210 13.38 -10.92 -27.93
N LYS A 211 12.80 -12.04 -27.47
CA LYS A 211 11.61 -12.65 -28.09
C LYS A 211 10.40 -11.72 -28.04
N LEU A 212 10.15 -11.06 -26.90
CA LEU A 212 9.03 -10.11 -26.76
C LEU A 212 9.22 -8.84 -27.59
N GLU A 213 10.45 -8.33 -27.69
CA GLU A 213 10.76 -7.22 -28.60
C GLU A 213 10.50 -7.59 -30.06
N GLN A 214 10.87 -8.80 -30.49
CA GLN A 214 10.64 -9.27 -31.85
C GLN A 214 9.15 -9.39 -32.18
N GLU A 215 8.31 -9.89 -31.27
CA GLU A 215 6.84 -9.91 -31.48
C GLU A 215 6.22 -8.51 -31.46
N ALA A 216 6.69 -7.62 -30.58
CA ALA A 216 6.20 -6.24 -30.54
C ALA A 216 6.60 -5.45 -31.81
N LYS A 217 7.83 -5.60 -32.30
CA LYS A 217 8.34 -4.98 -33.53
C LYS A 217 7.62 -5.47 -34.80
N LYS A 218 6.98 -6.64 -34.77
CA LYS A 218 6.09 -7.13 -35.86
C LYS A 218 4.75 -6.37 -35.95
N GLY A 219 4.50 -5.36 -35.10
CA GLY A 219 3.30 -4.52 -35.15
C GLY A 219 2.00 -5.24 -34.75
N ARG A 220 2.08 -6.51 -34.33
CA ARG A 220 0.94 -7.32 -33.89
C ARG A 220 0.46 -6.80 -32.55
N LYS A 221 -0.63 -6.02 -32.57
CA LYS A 221 -1.22 -5.41 -31.36
C LYS A 221 -1.57 -6.43 -30.29
N ASP A 222 -1.90 -7.68 -30.64
CA ASP A 222 -2.23 -8.74 -29.70
C ASP A 222 -1.45 -10.01 -30.03
N PHE A 223 -0.38 -10.28 -29.27
CA PHE A 223 0.47 -11.47 -29.42
C PHE A 223 0.50 -12.33 -28.15
N LEU A 224 0.89 -13.60 -28.33
CA LEU A 224 1.21 -14.56 -27.27
C LEU A 224 2.50 -15.29 -27.63
N LEU A 225 3.51 -15.13 -26.79
CA LEU A 225 4.73 -15.93 -26.79
C LEU A 225 4.52 -17.11 -25.84
N ARG A 226 4.44 -18.34 -26.35
CA ARG A 226 4.51 -19.56 -25.53
C ARG A 226 5.87 -19.59 -24.83
N ILE A 227 5.88 -19.87 -23.52
CA ILE A 227 7.11 -19.99 -22.74
C ILE A 227 7.34 -21.44 -22.31
N SER A 228 8.61 -21.78 -22.10
CA SER A 228 9.03 -23.07 -21.57
C SER A 228 8.83 -23.16 -20.04
N LYS A 229 9.07 -24.34 -19.44
CA LYS A 229 8.97 -24.51 -17.98
C LYS A 229 10.12 -23.81 -17.24
N GLU A 230 11.28 -23.74 -17.90
CA GLU A 230 12.51 -23.11 -17.44
C GLU A 230 12.37 -21.58 -17.51
N GLU A 231 11.82 -21.07 -18.61
CA GLU A 231 11.39 -19.67 -18.74
C GLU A 231 10.36 -19.29 -17.68
N LEU A 232 9.35 -20.14 -17.45
CA LEU A 232 8.37 -19.94 -16.39
C LEU A 232 9.01 -19.95 -15.00
N ALA A 233 9.97 -20.85 -14.73
CA ALA A 233 10.66 -20.95 -13.45
C ALA A 233 11.45 -19.67 -13.12
N ALA A 234 12.29 -19.19 -14.05
CA ALA A 234 13.06 -17.96 -13.91
C ALA A 234 12.15 -16.72 -13.71
N ILE A 235 11.03 -16.64 -14.43
CA ILE A 235 9.99 -15.63 -14.16
C ILE A 235 9.38 -15.82 -12.78
N SER A 236 9.20 -17.06 -12.32
CA SER A 236 8.43 -17.38 -11.13
C SER A 236 9.07 -16.91 -9.82
N GLU A 237 10.41 -16.88 -9.78
CA GLU A 237 11.25 -16.56 -8.62
C GLU A 237 11.31 -15.05 -8.37
N THR A 238 11.47 -14.25 -9.43
CA THR A 238 11.55 -12.77 -9.38
C THR A 238 10.36 -12.09 -10.07
N LYS A 239 9.18 -12.73 -9.96
CA LYS A 239 7.88 -12.39 -10.57
C LYS A 239 7.59 -10.91 -10.84
N PHE A 240 7.70 -10.06 -9.82
CA PHE A 240 7.23 -8.68 -9.93
C PHE A 240 8.19 -7.81 -10.74
N SER A 241 9.49 -7.85 -10.43
CA SER A 241 10.50 -7.04 -11.13
C SER A 241 10.68 -7.46 -12.58
N ILE A 242 10.66 -8.77 -12.88
CA ILE A 242 10.72 -9.27 -14.26
C ILE A 242 9.51 -8.80 -15.05
N ILE A 243 8.27 -9.08 -14.62
CA ILE A 243 7.09 -8.73 -15.42
C ILE A 243 6.95 -7.21 -15.60
N THR A 244 7.42 -6.40 -14.64
CA THR A 244 7.56 -4.94 -14.83
C THR A 244 8.60 -4.57 -15.90
N ARG A 245 9.80 -5.20 -15.90
CA ARG A 245 10.81 -5.00 -16.96
C ARG A 245 10.27 -5.41 -18.35
N LEU A 246 9.71 -6.61 -18.47
CA LEU A 246 9.11 -7.11 -19.72
C LEU A 246 7.97 -6.19 -20.20
N SER A 247 7.16 -5.66 -19.27
CA SER A 247 6.12 -4.67 -19.61
C SER A 247 6.71 -3.39 -20.16
N ASN A 248 7.79 -2.85 -19.56
CA ASN A 248 8.44 -1.64 -20.05
C ASN A 248 9.08 -1.83 -21.44
N THR A 249 9.71 -2.98 -21.68
CA THR A 249 10.25 -3.39 -22.99
C THR A 249 9.18 -3.49 -24.08
N VAL A 250 7.94 -3.88 -23.74
CA VAL A 250 6.83 -3.92 -24.70
C VAL A 250 6.13 -2.56 -24.85
N ARG A 251 6.05 -1.76 -23.77
CA ARG A 251 5.45 -0.42 -23.76
C ARG A 251 6.15 0.57 -24.69
N SER A 252 7.46 0.44 -24.93
CA SER A 252 8.20 1.25 -25.91
C SER A 252 7.82 0.97 -27.37
N HIS A 253 7.15 -0.16 -27.64
CA HIS A 253 6.75 -0.59 -28.97
C HIS A 253 5.22 -0.61 -29.19
N CYS A 254 4.44 -0.88 -28.14
CA CYS A 254 2.98 -0.78 -28.20
C CYS A 254 2.41 -0.42 -26.83
N ASP A 255 1.34 0.39 -26.79
CA ASP A 255 0.82 0.97 -25.55
C ASP A 255 -0.03 -0.03 -24.72
N LYS A 256 0.55 -1.17 -24.38
CA LYS A 256 -0.08 -2.33 -23.71
C LYS A 256 0.79 -2.88 -22.58
N ASP A 257 0.14 -3.53 -21.61
CA ASP A 257 0.81 -4.20 -20.50
C ASP A 257 1.07 -5.67 -20.81
N VAL A 258 2.18 -6.21 -20.32
CA VAL A 258 2.51 -7.63 -20.46
C VAL A 258 1.91 -8.43 -19.31
N LYS A 259 1.35 -9.60 -19.61
CA LYS A 259 0.87 -10.55 -18.59
C LYS A 259 1.25 -11.98 -18.94
N HIS A 260 1.44 -12.76 -17.89
CA HIS A 260 1.42 -14.21 -17.94
C HIS A 260 -0.03 -14.70 -18.11
N TYR A 261 -0.20 -15.71 -18.96
CA TYR A 261 -1.45 -16.39 -19.27
C TYR A 261 -1.21 -17.90 -19.28
N GLN A 262 -2.19 -18.65 -18.81
CA GLN A 262 -2.37 -20.05 -19.17
C GLN A 262 -3.29 -20.10 -20.39
N VAL A 263 -2.91 -20.90 -21.38
CA VAL A 263 -3.63 -21.03 -22.66
C VAL A 263 -3.95 -22.50 -22.91
N CYS A 264 -5.24 -22.84 -22.97
CA CYS A 264 -5.70 -24.20 -23.24
C CYS A 264 -5.30 -24.63 -24.67
N ASP A 265 -4.62 -25.77 -24.81
CA ASP A 265 -4.22 -26.27 -26.14
C ASP A 265 -5.45 -26.60 -27.01
N GLY A 266 -6.49 -27.19 -26.41
CA GLY A 266 -7.66 -27.72 -27.13
C GLY A 266 -8.61 -26.68 -27.72
N CYS A 267 -8.65 -25.45 -27.20
CA CYS A 267 -9.53 -24.41 -27.76
C CYS A 267 -9.01 -22.96 -27.63
N ALA A 268 -7.72 -22.77 -27.34
CA ALA A 268 -7.06 -21.46 -27.19
C ALA A 268 -7.73 -20.50 -26.18
N PHE A 269 -8.48 -21.01 -25.19
CA PHE A 269 -8.99 -20.24 -24.06
C PHE A 269 -7.82 -19.69 -23.22
N LYS A 270 -7.94 -18.44 -22.76
CA LYS A 270 -6.84 -17.68 -22.13
C LYS A 270 -7.25 -17.24 -20.72
N ALA A 271 -6.56 -17.76 -19.72
CA ALA A 271 -6.75 -17.41 -18.31
C ALA A 271 -5.54 -16.67 -17.75
N SER A 272 -5.74 -15.61 -16.95
CA SER A 272 -4.65 -14.97 -16.20
C SER A 272 -4.56 -15.47 -14.75
N ARG A 273 -5.26 -16.56 -14.42
CA ARG A 273 -5.28 -17.24 -13.11
C ARG A 273 -5.51 -18.73 -13.31
N ALA A 274 -4.88 -19.54 -12.45
CA ALA A 274 -5.12 -20.98 -12.42
C ALA A 274 -6.59 -21.34 -12.10
N ASP A 275 -7.27 -20.54 -11.28
CA ASP A 275 -8.69 -20.74 -10.93
C ASP A 275 -9.59 -20.69 -12.19
N ASP A 276 -9.36 -19.69 -13.05
CA ASP A 276 -10.16 -19.47 -14.26
C ASP A 276 -9.88 -20.59 -15.31
N MET A 277 -8.65 -21.15 -15.34
CA MET A 277 -8.30 -22.31 -16.19
C MET A 277 -8.84 -23.63 -15.63
N LYS A 278 -8.86 -23.81 -14.30
CA LYS A 278 -9.47 -24.97 -13.67
C LYS A 278 -10.97 -25.03 -13.97
N GLN A 279 -11.69 -23.92 -13.80
CA GLN A 279 -13.12 -23.84 -14.14
C GLN A 279 -13.37 -24.11 -15.64
N HIS A 280 -12.42 -23.77 -16.51
CA HIS A 280 -12.50 -24.09 -17.94
C HIS A 280 -12.42 -25.60 -18.21
N PHE A 281 -11.58 -26.35 -17.51
CA PHE A 281 -11.54 -27.82 -17.61
C PHE A 281 -12.74 -28.50 -16.92
N GLU A 282 -13.25 -27.94 -15.82
CA GLU A 282 -14.47 -28.44 -15.16
C GLU A 282 -15.74 -28.26 -16.02
N SER A 283 -15.69 -27.41 -17.06
CA SER A 283 -16.84 -27.11 -17.94
C SER A 283 -16.68 -27.60 -19.38
N ARG A 284 -15.56 -28.25 -19.75
CA ARG A 284 -15.28 -28.72 -21.13
C ARG A 284 -14.40 -29.97 -21.16
N SER A 285 -14.46 -30.71 -22.27
CA SER A 285 -13.56 -31.83 -22.62
C SER A 285 -12.13 -31.37 -23.01
N CYS A 286 -11.57 -30.40 -22.29
CA CYS A 286 -10.22 -29.88 -22.47
C CYS A 286 -9.33 -30.37 -21.31
N PHE A 287 -8.09 -30.78 -21.61
CA PHE A 287 -7.26 -31.52 -20.64
C PHE A 287 -5.85 -30.95 -20.44
N SER A 288 -5.39 -30.01 -21.28
CA SER A 288 -4.05 -29.45 -21.19
C SER A 288 -4.02 -27.94 -21.48
N TYR A 289 -2.98 -27.28 -20.96
CA TYR A 289 -2.65 -25.90 -21.25
C TYR A 289 -1.13 -25.74 -21.35
N TYR A 290 -0.71 -24.63 -21.96
CA TYR A 290 0.65 -24.11 -21.88
C TYR A 290 0.67 -22.73 -21.25
N ASP A 291 1.80 -22.39 -20.63
CA ASP A 291 2.06 -21.05 -20.14
C ASP A 291 2.58 -20.16 -21.27
N ALA A 292 2.14 -18.90 -21.26
CA ALA A 292 2.47 -17.91 -22.28
C ALA A 292 2.60 -16.52 -21.68
N ILE A 293 3.40 -15.66 -22.31
CA ILE A 293 3.44 -14.23 -22.06
C ILE A 293 2.78 -13.52 -23.23
N GLY A 294 1.87 -12.58 -22.97
CA GLY A 294 1.23 -11.81 -24.03
C GLY A 294 0.95 -10.37 -23.64
N THR A 295 0.74 -9.55 -24.65
CA THR A 295 0.10 -8.25 -24.49
C THR A 295 -1.32 -8.46 -23.97
N CYS A 296 -1.56 -8.08 -22.72
CA CYS A 296 -2.92 -7.75 -22.33
C CYS A 296 -3.30 -6.47 -23.09
N PRO A 297 -4.43 -6.42 -23.81
CA PRO A 297 -5.01 -5.12 -24.17
C PRO A 297 -5.05 -4.27 -22.91
N LYS A 298 -4.66 -2.99 -22.97
CA LYS A 298 -5.05 -2.05 -21.92
C LYS A 298 -6.57 -2.10 -21.84
N ARG A 299 -7.09 -2.86 -20.88
CA ARG A 299 -8.43 -2.61 -20.35
C ARG A 299 -8.32 -1.25 -19.72
N ASN A 300 -8.54 -0.20 -20.52
CA ASN A 300 -8.98 1.09 -20.03
C ASN A 300 -10.15 0.78 -19.11
N ARG A 301 -9.87 0.76 -17.80
CA ARG A 301 -10.88 0.65 -16.77
C ARG A 301 -11.60 2.00 -16.70
N ARG A 302 -12.37 2.29 -17.76
CA ARG A 302 -13.81 2.54 -17.58
C ARG A 302 -14.32 1.31 -16.83
N ALA A 303 -14.09 1.28 -15.52
CA ALA A 303 -14.57 0.19 -14.70
C ALA A 303 -16.09 0.20 -14.86
N ALA A 304 -16.68 -0.96 -15.17
CA ALA A 304 -18.11 -1.12 -15.03
C ALA A 304 -18.39 -0.86 -13.56
N LEU A 305 -18.93 0.33 -13.24
CA LEU A 305 -19.19 0.74 -11.88
C LEU A 305 -20.21 -0.25 -11.32
N LEU A 306 -19.74 -1.08 -10.39
CA LEU A 306 -20.60 -1.97 -9.63
C LEU A 306 -21.49 -1.05 -8.79
N GLN A 307 -22.74 -0.89 -9.22
CA GLN A 307 -23.77 -0.23 -8.45
C GLN A 307 -24.40 -1.27 -7.51
N CYS A 308 -24.71 -0.87 -6.28
CA CYS A 308 -25.45 -1.72 -5.36
C CYS A 308 -26.94 -1.66 -5.75
N ASN A 309 -27.58 -2.82 -5.93
CA ASN A 309 -29.02 -2.87 -6.23
C ASN A 309 -29.89 -2.23 -5.11
N ASN A 310 -29.31 -2.07 -3.90
CA ASN A 310 -30.03 -1.65 -2.69
C ASN A 310 -29.74 -0.19 -2.26
N CYS A 311 -28.84 0.54 -2.94
CA CYS A 311 -28.64 2.01 -2.81
C CYS A 311 -27.59 2.52 -3.81
N ASP A 312 -27.48 3.84 -3.98
CA ASP A 312 -26.63 4.50 -5.00
C ASP A 312 -25.10 4.35 -4.83
N PHE A 313 -24.64 3.47 -3.93
CA PHE A 313 -23.22 3.16 -3.79
C PHE A 313 -22.68 2.50 -5.06
N LYS A 314 -21.67 3.15 -5.66
CA LYS A 314 -20.99 2.74 -6.90
C LYS A 314 -19.50 2.57 -6.63
N THR A 315 -18.88 1.52 -7.17
CA THR A 315 -17.41 1.32 -7.09
C THR A 315 -16.87 0.53 -8.27
N ASP A 316 -15.62 0.83 -8.64
CA ASP A 316 -14.78 0.10 -9.59
C ASP A 316 -14.31 -1.28 -9.08
N GLN A 317 -14.45 -1.57 -7.77
CA GLN A 317 -13.81 -2.71 -7.10
C GLN A 317 -14.81 -3.67 -6.44
N SER A 318 -14.78 -4.94 -6.86
CA SER A 318 -15.62 -6.01 -6.29
C SER A 318 -15.29 -6.36 -4.82
N GLY A 319 -14.12 -5.94 -4.32
CA GLY A 319 -13.80 -5.98 -2.89
C GLY A 319 -14.56 -4.92 -2.09
N ASN A 320 -14.70 -3.72 -2.64
CA ASN A 320 -15.46 -2.62 -2.01
C ASN A 320 -16.96 -2.91 -2.06
N MET A 321 -17.48 -3.44 -3.17
CA MET A 321 -18.87 -3.88 -3.26
C MET A 321 -19.19 -5.00 -2.25
N ARG A 322 -18.30 -6.00 -2.08
CA ARG A 322 -18.49 -7.04 -1.05
C ARG A 322 -18.46 -6.48 0.38
N ARG A 323 -17.55 -5.56 0.70
CA ARG A 323 -17.54 -4.87 2.02
C ARG A 323 -18.81 -4.05 2.25
N HIS A 324 -19.32 -3.37 1.22
CA HIS A 324 -20.58 -2.63 1.28
C HIS A 324 -21.78 -3.56 1.54
N LEU A 325 -21.91 -4.65 0.79
CA LEU A 325 -23.01 -5.61 0.98
C LEU A 325 -22.96 -6.28 2.37
N ALA A 326 -21.77 -6.57 2.88
CA ALA A 326 -21.59 -7.09 4.24
C ALA A 326 -22.01 -6.07 5.31
N SER A 327 -21.59 -4.80 5.22
CA SER A 327 -21.98 -3.78 6.21
C SER A 327 -23.47 -3.45 6.15
N LYS A 328 -24.10 -3.50 4.95
CA LYS A 328 -25.56 -3.41 4.81
C LYS A 328 -26.28 -4.58 5.47
N ARG A 329 -25.83 -5.84 5.28
CA ARG A 329 -26.42 -7.02 5.95
C ARG A 329 -26.35 -6.91 7.48
N ALA A 330 -25.24 -6.42 8.04
CA ALA A 330 -25.14 -6.15 9.48
C ALA A 330 -26.15 -5.09 9.97
N ASN A 331 -26.31 -3.99 9.22
CA ASN A 331 -27.25 -2.91 9.56
C ASN A 331 -28.73 -3.33 9.48
N VAL A 332 -29.09 -4.31 8.65
CA VAL A 332 -30.48 -4.81 8.58
C VAL A 332 -30.88 -5.52 9.88
N HIS A 333 -30.01 -6.37 10.44
CA HIS A 333 -30.31 -7.05 11.71
C HIS A 333 -30.49 -6.07 12.87
N GLN A 334 -29.67 -5.01 12.93
CA GLN A 334 -29.76 -4.01 14.02
C GLN A 334 -31.08 -3.21 14.00
N LYS A 335 -31.72 -3.04 12.83
CA LYS A 335 -33.04 -2.39 12.75
C LYS A 335 -34.21 -3.24 13.24
N TYR A 336 -34.08 -4.56 13.27
CA TYR A 336 -35.13 -5.46 13.79
C TYR A 336 -35.05 -5.69 15.31
N GLN A 337 -33.94 -5.33 15.97
CA GLN A 337 -33.76 -5.53 17.41
C GLN A 337 -34.24 -4.35 18.28
N ASN A 338 -34.33 -3.14 17.74
CA ASN A 338 -34.88 -1.98 18.46
C ASN A 338 -36.43 -1.95 18.46
N GLY A 339 -37.07 -3.14 18.46
CA GLY A 339 -38.50 -3.34 18.22
C GLY A 339 -39.30 -3.96 19.38
N SER A 340 -38.69 -4.31 20.51
CA SER A 340 -39.40 -4.72 21.72
C SER A 340 -38.57 -4.56 23.00
N LEU A 341 -39.25 -4.31 24.13
CA LEU A 341 -38.66 -4.35 25.47
C LEU A 341 -38.92 -5.71 26.11
N HIS A 342 -37.88 -6.47 26.47
CA HIS A 342 -37.79 -7.05 27.82
C HIS A 342 -36.37 -7.51 28.21
N ARG A 343 -36.19 -7.85 29.49
CA ARG A 343 -34.90 -8.06 30.18
C ARG A 343 -34.52 -9.52 30.41
N TYR A 344 -33.22 -9.82 30.29
CA TYR A 344 -32.46 -10.92 30.95
C TYR A 344 -32.91 -12.36 30.54
N ILE A 345 -32.14 -13.45 30.71
CA ILE A 345 -30.99 -13.78 31.59
C ILE A 345 -29.76 -14.24 30.76
N SER A 346 -28.59 -14.31 31.40
CA SER A 346 -27.30 -14.73 30.82
C SER A 346 -27.17 -16.23 30.52
N CYS A 347 -26.34 -16.56 29.53
CA CYS A 347 -25.40 -17.69 29.66
C CYS A 347 -24.12 -17.45 28.84
N ARG A 348 -23.07 -18.22 29.15
CA ARG A 348 -21.80 -18.30 28.40
C ARG A 348 -21.91 -19.36 27.28
N VAL A 349 -20.82 -19.54 26.54
CA VAL A 349 -20.58 -20.56 25.49
C VAL A 349 -21.26 -20.27 24.15
N LEU A 350 -20.44 -19.83 23.17
CA LEU A 350 -20.70 -20.12 21.75
C LEU A 350 -19.41 -20.08 20.89
N THR A 351 -18.35 -20.75 21.34
CA THR A 351 -17.07 -20.85 20.63
C THR A 351 -17.02 -22.07 19.68
N ALA A 352 -18.16 -22.44 19.06
CA ALA A 352 -18.31 -23.71 18.33
C ALA A 352 -19.40 -23.68 17.22
N ALA A 353 -19.43 -22.66 16.36
CA ALA A 353 -20.49 -22.49 15.36
C ALA A 353 -20.05 -22.00 13.96
N TYR A 354 -18.78 -22.15 13.58
CA TYR A 354 -18.27 -21.61 12.30
C TYR A 354 -18.15 -22.64 11.15
N ASN A 355 -18.32 -23.94 11.42
CA ASN A 355 -18.05 -25.02 10.46
C ASN A 355 -19.32 -25.72 9.91
N ALA A 356 -20.51 -25.13 10.11
CA ALA A 356 -21.80 -25.78 9.81
C ALA A 356 -22.56 -25.18 8.60
N ILE A 357 -21.95 -24.27 7.82
CA ILE A 357 -22.63 -23.54 6.73
C ILE A 357 -21.98 -23.79 5.36
N GLU A 358 -21.71 -25.06 5.02
CA GLU A 358 -21.41 -25.47 3.63
C GLU A 358 -22.51 -26.32 2.97
N HIS A 359 -23.44 -26.89 3.73
CA HIS A 359 -24.53 -27.73 3.20
C HIS A 359 -25.85 -26.98 2.93
N GLN A 360 -25.78 -25.80 2.31
CA GLN A 360 -26.94 -25.21 1.61
C GLN A 360 -26.49 -24.27 0.47
N LYS A 361 -26.27 -24.84 -0.72
CA LYS A 361 -26.03 -24.12 -1.98
C LYS A 361 -27.07 -24.49 -3.04
N SER A 362 -28.31 -24.06 -2.81
CA SER A 362 -29.39 -24.09 -3.79
C SER A 362 -30.30 -22.87 -3.60
N SER A 363 -30.88 -22.38 -4.70
CA SER A 363 -31.96 -21.38 -4.76
C SER A 363 -31.78 -20.09 -3.93
N HIS A 364 -30.95 -19.15 -4.43
CA HIS A 364 -31.28 -17.71 -4.42
C HIS A 364 -30.36 -16.93 -5.40
N PRO A 365 -30.91 -16.25 -6.44
CA PRO A 365 -30.11 -15.49 -7.39
C PRO A 365 -30.00 -14.00 -6.98
N ASP A 366 -28.98 -13.64 -6.20
CA ASP A 366 -28.53 -12.24 -6.02
C ASP A 366 -27.89 -11.73 -7.33
N VAL A 367 -28.70 -11.33 -8.32
CA VAL A 367 -28.22 -10.94 -9.65
C VAL A 367 -27.51 -9.59 -9.64
N LEU A 368 -26.20 -9.60 -9.90
CA LEU A 368 -25.40 -8.39 -10.13
C LEU A 368 -25.74 -7.75 -11.48
N GLN A 369 -26.23 -6.51 -11.48
CA GLN A 369 -26.50 -5.78 -12.72
C GLN A 369 -25.22 -5.13 -13.27
N VAL A 370 -24.67 -5.69 -14.34
CA VAL A 370 -23.50 -5.12 -15.04
C VAL A 370 -23.96 -4.10 -16.08
N LEU A 371 -23.85 -2.81 -15.74
CA LEU A 371 -24.23 -1.71 -16.63
C LEU A 371 -23.19 -1.53 -17.76
N HIS A 372 -23.50 -2.07 -18.94
CA HIS A 372 -22.79 -1.74 -20.17
C HIS A 372 -23.30 -0.40 -20.72
N ARG A 373 -22.43 0.63 -20.72
CA ARG A 373 -22.77 1.97 -21.20
C ARG A 373 -22.84 2.00 -22.74
N SER A 374 -24.03 2.09 -23.29
CA SER A 374 -24.27 2.36 -24.71
C SER A 374 -23.81 3.79 -25.07
N SER A 375 -23.44 3.98 -26.33
CA SER A 375 -23.06 5.30 -26.86
C SER A 375 -24.30 6.17 -27.09
N LYS A 376 -24.18 7.48 -26.78
CA LYS A 376 -25.22 8.54 -26.87
C LYS A 376 -26.24 8.55 -25.71
N LEU A 377 -25.87 9.23 -24.63
CA LEU A 377 -26.70 10.18 -23.86
C LEU A 377 -25.83 10.82 -22.76
N GLY A 378 -25.97 12.13 -22.55
CA GLY A 378 -25.58 12.80 -21.31
C GLY A 378 -26.70 12.70 -20.27
N THR A 379 -26.53 13.15 -19.02
CA THR A 379 -25.45 13.98 -18.46
C THR A 379 -24.46 13.12 -17.62
N ASP A 380 -23.83 13.44 -16.47
CA ASP A 380 -23.93 14.49 -15.43
C ASP A 380 -22.53 14.89 -14.92
N TYR A 381 -22.37 16.14 -14.44
CA TYR A 381 -21.19 16.66 -13.73
C TYR A 381 -19.84 16.51 -14.44
N ASP A 382 -19.76 16.96 -15.69
CA ASP A 382 -18.50 17.45 -16.25
C ASP A 382 -18.18 18.80 -15.56
N VAL A 383 -17.33 18.79 -14.53
CA VAL A 383 -16.81 20.03 -13.93
C VAL A 383 -15.82 20.67 -14.91
N PRO A 384 -16.02 21.93 -15.33
CA PRO A 384 -15.06 22.62 -16.19
C PRO A 384 -13.73 22.79 -15.45
N VAL A 385 -12.70 22.09 -15.93
CA VAL A 385 -11.31 22.35 -15.59
C VAL A 385 -10.81 23.39 -16.58
N ASP A 386 -10.30 24.52 -16.10
CA ASP A 386 -9.68 25.52 -16.97
C ASP A 386 -8.32 25.05 -17.51
N GLU A 387 -7.80 25.72 -18.54
CA GLU A 387 -6.52 25.37 -19.18
C GLU A 387 -5.31 25.48 -18.24
N LEU A 388 -5.49 26.05 -17.04
CA LEU A 388 -4.52 26.14 -15.95
C LEU A 388 -4.64 24.99 -14.93
N GLY A 389 -5.58 24.06 -15.12
CA GLY A 389 -5.77 22.90 -14.27
C GLY A 389 -6.50 23.16 -12.95
N THR A 390 -7.11 24.34 -12.78
CA THR A 390 -7.83 24.70 -11.55
C THR A 390 -9.32 24.39 -11.65
N MET A 391 -9.98 24.29 -10.49
CA MET A 391 -11.38 23.90 -10.37
C MET A 391 -12.13 24.89 -9.48
N ASN A 392 -13.26 25.38 -9.99
CA ASN A 392 -13.98 26.51 -9.42
C ASN A 392 -15.31 26.05 -8.80
N CYS A 393 -15.60 26.46 -7.56
CA CYS A 393 -16.89 26.15 -6.93
C CYS A 393 -18.00 27.00 -7.56
N GLU A 394 -18.88 26.36 -8.35
CA GLU A 394 -19.98 26.98 -9.10
C GLU A 394 -20.85 27.96 -8.27
N ASP A 395 -21.08 27.65 -6.98
CA ASP A 395 -21.89 28.49 -6.09
C ASP A 395 -21.21 29.78 -5.61
N CYS A 396 -19.87 29.86 -5.57
CA CYS A 396 -19.17 31.00 -4.98
C CYS A 396 -17.95 31.52 -5.76
N GLY A 397 -17.62 30.92 -6.91
CA GLY A 397 -16.48 31.30 -7.74
C GLY A 397 -15.11 31.04 -7.11
N LYS A 398 -15.03 30.38 -5.94
CA LYS A 398 -13.73 30.13 -5.30
C LYS A 398 -12.94 29.06 -6.06
N VAL A 399 -11.72 29.43 -6.42
CA VAL A 399 -10.72 28.61 -7.12
C VAL A 399 -10.05 27.61 -6.17
N PHE A 400 -9.80 26.39 -6.65
CA PHE A 400 -9.06 25.34 -5.96
C PHE A 400 -8.06 24.67 -6.92
N ASN A 401 -6.84 24.44 -6.44
CA ASN A 401 -5.78 23.74 -7.19
C ASN A 401 -5.86 22.21 -7.10
N GLN A 402 -6.77 21.65 -6.28
CA GLN A 402 -7.00 20.21 -6.17
C GLN A 402 -8.47 19.91 -5.89
N TYR A 403 -9.00 18.88 -6.55
CA TYR A 403 -10.40 18.43 -6.44
C TYR A 403 -10.83 18.19 -4.97
N TYR A 404 -9.96 17.57 -4.17
CA TYR A 404 -10.22 17.28 -2.76
C TYR A 404 -10.61 18.53 -1.94
N TYR A 405 -9.94 19.66 -2.15
CA TYR A 405 -10.26 20.90 -1.44
C TYR A 405 -11.58 21.52 -1.91
N MET A 406 -11.91 21.43 -3.19
CA MET A 406 -13.22 21.83 -3.72
C MET A 406 -14.34 20.97 -3.12
N THR A 407 -14.21 19.63 -3.14
CA THR A 407 -15.21 18.73 -2.54
C THR A 407 -15.37 18.97 -1.04
N ARG A 408 -14.26 19.18 -0.30
CA ARG A 408 -14.28 19.48 1.14
C ARG A 408 -14.92 20.84 1.42
N HIS A 409 -14.73 21.85 0.57
CA HIS A 409 -15.42 23.14 0.66
C HIS A 409 -16.94 23.00 0.49
N ILE A 410 -17.39 22.24 -0.52
CA ILE A 410 -18.81 21.98 -0.76
C ILE A 410 -19.42 21.21 0.42
N ALA A 411 -18.74 20.14 0.88
CA ALA A 411 -19.20 19.28 1.98
C ALA A 411 -19.27 20.01 3.34
N ASN A 412 -18.30 20.88 3.66
CA ASN A 412 -18.35 21.75 4.84
C ASN A 412 -19.45 22.84 4.71
N GLY A 413 -20.05 22.99 3.54
CA GLY A 413 -21.10 23.94 3.23
C GLY A 413 -20.54 25.27 2.76
N CYS A 414 -20.40 25.41 1.45
CA CYS A 414 -20.12 26.67 0.75
C CYS A 414 -20.95 27.83 1.35
N PRO A 415 -20.35 29.02 1.65
CA PRO A 415 -21.06 30.13 2.27
C PRO A 415 -22.31 30.58 1.50
N VAL A 416 -22.28 30.54 0.16
CA VAL A 416 -23.43 30.89 -0.68
C VAL A 416 -24.55 29.85 -0.57
N LEU A 417 -24.22 28.55 -0.58
CA LEU A 417 -25.20 27.48 -0.31
C LEU A 417 -25.80 27.57 1.10
N ARG A 418 -24.99 27.87 2.12
CA ARG A 418 -25.46 28.09 3.50
C ARG A 418 -26.43 29.28 3.55
N LYS A 419 -26.13 30.39 2.86
CA LYS A 419 -27.01 31.57 2.78
C LYS A 419 -28.33 31.25 2.07
N ARG A 420 -28.29 30.63 0.88
CA ARG A 420 -29.49 30.20 0.12
C ARG A 420 -30.41 29.32 0.98
N LYS A 421 -29.87 28.26 1.61
CA LYS A 421 -30.66 27.38 2.50
C LYS A 421 -31.26 28.11 3.71
N THR A 422 -30.58 29.14 4.22
CA THR A 422 -31.11 29.97 5.32
C THR A 422 -32.28 30.84 4.86
N GLU A 423 -32.18 31.44 3.67
CA GLU A 423 -33.24 32.23 3.05
C GLU A 423 -34.46 31.39 2.64
N GLU A 424 -34.26 30.18 2.12
CA GLU A 424 -35.32 29.22 1.82
C GLU A 424 -36.07 28.80 3.08
N ASN A 425 -35.36 28.46 4.16
CA ASN A 425 -35.96 28.15 5.45
C ASN A 425 -36.75 29.35 6.03
N ALA A 426 -36.26 30.59 5.84
CA ALA A 426 -37.00 31.79 6.22
C ALA A 426 -38.27 32.01 5.39
N ARG A 427 -38.22 31.77 4.07
CA ARG A 427 -39.41 31.78 3.18
C ARG A 427 -40.42 30.70 3.58
N GLY A 428 -39.96 29.49 3.89
CA GLY A 428 -40.77 28.38 4.38
C GLY A 428 -41.51 28.72 5.68
N LYS A 429 -40.80 29.23 6.69
CA LYS A 429 -41.41 29.68 7.96
C LYS A 429 -42.46 30.77 7.74
N ARG A 430 -42.19 31.76 6.87
CA ARG A 430 -43.17 32.81 6.51
C ARG A 430 -44.43 32.23 5.83
N LYS A 431 -44.28 31.22 4.96
CA LYS A 431 -45.41 30.54 4.29
C LYS A 431 -46.27 29.74 5.28
N TYR A 432 -45.63 29.07 6.25
CA TYR A 432 -46.34 28.37 7.33
C TYR A 432 -47.09 29.35 8.25
N GLN A 433 -46.45 30.46 8.65
CA GLN A 433 -47.09 31.48 9.49
C GLN A 433 -48.29 32.18 8.83
N ARG A 434 -48.29 32.36 7.50
CA ARG A 434 -49.47 32.83 6.77
C ARG A 434 -50.62 31.83 6.87
N ARG A 435 -50.37 30.56 6.52
CA ARG A 435 -51.38 29.48 6.64
C ARG A 435 -51.94 29.33 8.05
N ALA A 436 -51.12 29.43 9.08
CA ALA A 436 -51.60 29.38 10.47
C ALA A 436 -52.56 30.53 10.81
N ARG A 437 -52.31 31.74 10.29
CA ARG A 437 -53.22 32.91 10.46
C ARG A 437 -54.47 32.80 9.60
N GLU A 438 -54.37 32.21 8.42
CA GLU A 438 -55.52 31.92 7.53
C GLU A 438 -56.48 30.91 8.19
N VAL A 439 -55.95 29.83 8.77
CA VAL A 439 -56.74 28.82 9.50
C VAL A 439 -57.34 29.39 10.79
N GLY A 440 -56.56 30.12 11.60
CA GLY A 440 -57.06 30.68 12.87
C GLY A 440 -58.21 31.69 12.69
N LYS A 441 -58.28 32.37 11.55
CA LYS A 441 -59.40 33.28 11.22
C LYS A 441 -60.67 32.55 10.78
N ALA A 442 -60.60 31.30 10.34
CA ALA A 442 -61.78 30.54 9.97
C ALA A 442 -62.57 30.06 11.21
N THR A 443 -61.91 29.95 12.36
CA THR A 443 -62.49 29.44 13.61
C THR A 443 -63.14 30.49 14.53
N GLU A 444 -63.12 31.77 14.16
CA GLU A 444 -63.74 32.86 14.97
C GLU A 444 -65.14 33.28 14.47
N ILE A 445 -65.69 32.62 13.44
CA ILE A 445 -66.95 33.03 12.79
C ILE A 445 -68.18 32.24 13.28
N GLU A 446 -68.00 31.02 13.78
CA GLU A 446 -69.10 30.17 14.29
C GLU A 446 -69.19 30.22 15.83
N ALA A 447 -69.71 31.34 16.35
CA ALA A 447 -70.01 31.53 17.76
C ALA A 447 -71.31 32.34 17.98
N GLU A 448 -72.41 31.88 17.39
CA GLU A 448 -73.73 32.46 17.68
C GLU A 448 -74.11 32.24 19.16
N PRO A 449 -74.63 33.27 19.86
CA PRO A 449 -75.03 33.15 21.25
C PRO A 449 -76.34 32.36 21.35
N VAL A 450 -76.27 31.12 21.86
CA VAL A 450 -77.47 30.32 22.15
C VAL A 450 -78.26 30.99 23.28
N GLU A 451 -79.36 31.64 22.92
CA GLU A 451 -80.33 32.16 23.90
C GLU A 451 -80.90 31.03 24.75
N ARG A 452 -81.07 31.29 26.05
CA ARG A 452 -81.67 30.34 27.00
C ARG A 452 -83.11 30.72 27.26
N CYS A 453 -84.02 29.77 27.07
CA CYS A 453 -85.33 29.76 27.70
C CYS A 453 -85.21 29.33 29.18
#